data_AF-K9GQU9-F1
#
_entry.id   AF-K9GQU9-F1
#
_cell.length_a   1.000
_cell.length_b   1.000
_cell.length_c   1.000
_cell.angle_alpha   90.00
_cell.angle_beta   90.00
_cell.angle_gamma   90.00
#
_symmetry.space_group_name_H-M   'P 1'
#
loop_
_entity.id
_entity.type
_entity.pdbx_description
1 polymer ?
#
loop_
_entity_poly.entity_id
_entity_poly.type
_entity_poly.pdbx_seq_one_letter_code
_entity_poly.pdbx_strand_id
1 'polypeptide(L)' 'MADLRSPSEPRVFPSSGWDAIDPSLKFEEESIPNYKPKAFYPVHIGEVFNHLYQVVGKLGHGSSATVWLCRDLL' A
#
# COMPACT_ATOMS: atom_id res chain seq x y z
N MET A 1 4.39 9.02 28.56
CA MET A 1 5.61 9.48 27.88
C MET A 1 5.29 9.58 26.41
N ALA A 2 5.07 10.79 25.88
CA ALA A 2 4.94 10.97 24.44
C ALA A 2 6.33 10.86 23.82
N ASP A 3 6.43 10.12 22.73
CA ASP A 3 7.69 9.90 22.02
C ASP A 3 8.17 11.23 21.41
N LEU A 4 9.45 11.57 21.60
CA LEU A 4 10.08 12.83 21.17
C LEU A 4 10.63 12.74 19.74
N ARG A 5 10.12 11.82 18.91
CA ARG A 5 10.55 11.70 17.52
C ARG A 5 10.12 12.94 16.74
N SER A 6 11.06 13.47 15.97
CA SER A 6 10.78 14.55 15.03
C SER A 6 10.11 13.94 13.79
N PRO A 7 9.06 14.58 13.26
CA PRO A 7 8.41 14.09 12.06
C PRO A 7 9.43 13.87 10.94
N SER A 8 9.28 12.74 10.26
CA SER A 8 10.12 12.36 9.13
C SER A 8 9.45 12.75 7.82
N GLU A 9 10.25 13.27 6.89
CA GLU A 9 9.77 13.48 5.52
C GLU A 9 9.41 12.14 4.84
N PRO A 10 8.38 12.13 3.98
CA PRO A 10 8.07 10.99 3.12
C PRO A 10 9.26 10.65 2.21
N ARG A 11 9.51 9.35 2.03
CA ARG A 11 10.53 8.86 1.10
C ARG A 11 10.07 8.96 -0.34
N VAL A 12 10.98 9.27 -1.25
CA VAL A 12 10.75 9.13 -2.69
C VAL A 12 11.13 7.72 -3.10
N PHE A 13 10.17 6.97 -3.63
CA PHE A 13 10.42 5.65 -4.22
C PHE A 13 10.73 5.81 -5.71
N PRO A 14 11.60 4.96 -6.28
CA PRO A 14 11.72 4.89 -7.73
C PRO A 14 10.36 4.54 -8.33
N SER A 15 10.07 5.02 -9.54
CA SER A 15 8.84 4.73 -10.28
C SER A 15 9.06 3.76 -11.44
N SER A 16 10.30 3.30 -11.63
CA SER A 16 10.73 2.43 -12.73
C SER A 16 11.89 1.53 -12.29
N GLY A 17 12.26 0.56 -13.14
CA GLY A 17 13.30 -0.43 -12.83
C GLY A 17 12.76 -1.83 -12.51
N TRP A 18 11.49 -2.09 -12.81
CA TRP A 18 10.80 -3.36 -12.62
C TRP A 18 9.85 -3.62 -13.77
N ASP A 19 9.58 -4.90 -14.01
CA ASP A 19 8.64 -5.35 -15.02
C ASP A 19 7.20 -5.04 -14.58
N ALA A 20 6.41 -4.48 -15.50
CA ALA A 20 4.99 -4.27 -15.26
C ALA A 20 4.25 -5.61 -15.33
N ILE A 21 3.31 -5.80 -14.41
CA ILE A 21 2.37 -6.93 -14.47
C ILE A 21 1.36 -6.62 -15.58
N ASP A 22 1.05 -7.63 -16.41
CA ASP A 22 0.02 -7.52 -17.44
C ASP A 22 -1.35 -7.22 -16.77
N PRO A 23 -1.98 -6.07 -17.05
CA PRO A 23 -3.25 -5.68 -16.43
C PRO A 23 -4.42 -6.62 -16.74
N SER A 24 -4.30 -7.51 -17.73
CA SER A 24 -5.31 -8.51 -18.05
C SER A 24 -5.26 -9.74 -17.13
N LEU A 25 -4.17 -9.93 -16.40
CA LEU A 25 -4.01 -11.03 -15.45
C LEU A 25 -4.54 -10.62 -14.09
N LYS A 26 -5.40 -11.46 -13.52
CA LYS A 26 -5.86 -11.31 -12.14
C LYS A 26 -4.69 -11.49 -11.18
N PHE A 27 -4.50 -10.53 -10.29
CA PHE A 27 -3.45 -10.56 -9.29
C PHE A 27 -4.03 -10.61 -7.87
N GLU A 28 -3.44 -11.43 -6.99
CA GLU A 28 -3.76 -11.46 -5.56
C GLU A 28 -5.27 -11.50 -5.24
N GLU A 29 -5.85 -10.47 -4.62
CA GLU A 29 -7.27 -10.40 -4.27
C GLU A 29 -8.21 -10.49 -5.46
N GLU A 30 -7.76 -10.10 -6.66
CA GLU A 30 -8.56 -10.20 -7.88
C GLU A 30 -8.85 -11.65 -8.29
N SER A 31 -8.04 -12.59 -7.79
CA SER A 31 -8.26 -14.03 -7.96
C SER A 31 -9.35 -14.59 -7.05
N ILE A 32 -9.76 -13.85 -6.01
CA ILE A 32 -10.75 -14.31 -5.04
C ILE A 32 -12.15 -14.33 -5.69
N PRO A 33 -12.93 -15.42 -5.51
CA PRO A 33 -14.31 -15.46 -5.98
C PRO A 33 -15.12 -14.27 -5.47
N ASN A 34 -15.89 -13.63 -6.36
CA ASN A 34 -16.71 -12.47 -6.05
C ASN A 34 -15.94 -11.19 -5.67
N TYR A 35 -14.64 -11.09 -5.97
CA TYR A 35 -13.90 -9.84 -5.86
C TYR A 35 -14.63 -8.71 -6.63
N LYS A 36 -14.73 -7.55 -5.98
CA LYS A 36 -15.27 -6.33 -6.57
C LYS A 36 -14.26 -5.21 -6.33
N PRO A 37 -13.63 -4.63 -7.37
CA PRO A 37 -12.65 -3.56 -7.20
C PRO A 37 -13.17 -2.41 -6.35
N LYS A 38 -14.44 -2.03 -6.51
CA LYS A 38 -15.10 -0.96 -5.75
C LYS A 38 -15.27 -1.24 -4.25
N ALA A 39 -15.05 -2.47 -3.80
CA ALA A 39 -15.09 -2.83 -2.38
C ALA A 39 -13.75 -2.62 -1.68
N PHE A 40 -12.68 -2.33 -2.42
CA PHE A 40 -11.33 -2.11 -1.91
C PHE A 40 -10.85 -0.70 -2.26
N TYR A 41 -9.91 -0.19 -1.46
CA TYR A 41 -9.21 1.05 -1.77
C TYR A 41 -7.94 0.74 -2.59
N PRO A 42 -7.70 1.42 -3.73
CA PRO A 42 -6.53 1.18 -4.56
C PRO A 42 -5.29 1.85 -3.97
N VAL A 43 -4.67 1.22 -2.97
CA VAL A 43 -3.48 1.74 -2.29
C VAL A 43 -2.27 1.77 -3.24
N HIS A 44 -1.51 2.87 -3.22
CA HIS A 44 -0.28 3.02 -4.01
C HIS A 44 0.98 3.07 -3.14
N ILE A 45 2.10 2.52 -3.62
CA ILE A 45 3.40 2.65 -2.96
C ILE A 45 3.78 4.13 -2.88
N GLY A 46 4.21 4.59 -1.70
CA GLY A 46 4.55 5.98 -1.44
C GLY A 46 3.37 6.87 -1.00
N GLU A 47 2.13 6.39 -1.12
CA GLU A 47 0.95 7.10 -0.61
C GLU A 47 1.06 7.34 0.91
N VAL A 48 0.55 8.48 1.39
CA VAL A 48 0.60 8.85 2.81
C VAL A 48 -0.82 8.94 3.38
N PHE A 49 -1.15 8.00 4.27
CA PHE A 49 -2.43 8.02 4.99
C PHE A 49 -2.36 8.90 6.23
N ASN A 50 -3.36 9.78 6.37
CA ASN A 50 -3.52 10.71 7.50
C ASN A 50 -2.28 11.59 7.78
N HIS A 51 -1.40 11.79 6.78
CA HIS A 51 -0.12 12.46 6.94
C HIS A 51 0.91 11.72 7.84
N LEU A 52 0.58 10.53 8.33
CA LEU A 52 1.41 9.81 9.32
C LEU A 52 2.01 8.52 8.76
N TYR A 53 1.33 7.84 7.84
CA TYR A 53 1.72 6.49 7.44
C TYR A 53 2.02 6.44 5.96
N GLN A 54 3.30 6.38 5.61
CA GLN A 54 3.73 6.21 4.23
C GLN A 54 3.76 4.73 3.85
N VAL A 55 3.03 4.35 2.79
CA VAL A 55 3.00 2.99 2.28
C VAL A 55 4.36 2.61 1.68
N VAL A 56 4.90 1.46 2.10
CA VAL A 56 6.19 0.93 1.65
C VAL A 56 6.02 -0.32 0.78
N GLY A 57 5.03 -1.16 1.09
CA GLY A 57 4.82 -2.43 0.40
C GLY A 57 3.59 -3.16 0.90
N LYS A 58 3.08 -4.10 0.10
CA LYS A 58 1.96 -4.95 0.50
C LYS A 58 2.48 -6.13 1.33
N LEU A 59 1.77 -6.47 2.40
CA LEU A 59 2.07 -7.63 3.25
C LEU A 59 1.11 -8.79 3.04
N GLY A 60 -0.11 -8.51 2.59
CA GLY A 60 -1.08 -9.56 2.30
C GLY A 60 -2.43 -9.04 1.85
N HIS A 61 -3.30 -9.98 1.51
CA HIS A 61 -4.66 -9.75 1.06
C HIS A 61 -5.59 -10.85 1.55
N GLY A 62 -6.88 -10.54 1.62
CA GLY A 62 -7.95 -11.48 1.95
C GLY A 62 -9.25 -11.04 1.29
N SER A 63 -10.34 -11.76 1.58
CA SER A 63 -11.64 -11.54 0.93
C SER A 63 -12.26 -10.17 1.21
N SER A 64 -11.83 -9.47 2.27
CA SER A 64 -12.41 -8.20 2.70
C SER A 64 -11.39 -7.10 3.00
N ALA A 65 -10.10 -7.39 2.94
CA ALA A 65 -9.07 -6.41 3.31
C ALA A 65 -7.73 -6.70 2.62
N THR A 66 -6.92 -5.66 2.50
CA THR A 66 -5.50 -5.72 2.15
C THR A 66 -4.68 -5.16 3.30
N VAL A 67 -3.51 -5.75 3.56
CA VAL A 67 -2.61 -5.33 4.63
C VAL A 67 -1.34 -4.77 4.02
N TRP A 68 -0.94 -3.59 4.48
CA TRP A 68 0.20 -2.83 3.94
C TRP A 68 1.21 -2.53 5.04
N LEU A 69 2.49 -2.69 4.71
CA LEU A 69 3.59 -2.18 5.51
C LEU A 69 3.68 -0.68 5.29
N CYS A 70 3.60 0.07 6.38
CA CYS A 70 3.78 1.52 6.36
C CYS A 70 4.95 1.94 7.26
N ARG A 71 5.61 3.01 6.85
CA ARG A 71 6.56 3.76 7.67
C ARG A 71 5.78 4.84 8.42
N ASP A 72 5.93 4.87 9.74
CA ASP A 72 5.48 5.97 10.58
C ASP A 72 6.36 7.21 10.32
N LEU A 73 5.70 8.34 10.07
CA LEU A 73 6.31 9.63 9.81
C LEU A 73 6.30 10.54 11.04
N LEU A 74 5.78 10.09 12.19
CA LEU A 74 5.87 10.80 13.48
C LEU A 74 7.11 10.40 14.29
#